data_AF-A0A776LU22-F1
#
_entry.id   AF-A0A776LU22-F1
#
_cell.length_a   1.000
_cell.length_b   1.000
_cell.length_c   1.000
_cell.angle_alpha   90.00
_cell.angle_beta   90.00
_cell.angle_gamma   90.00
#
_symmetry.space_group_name_H-M   'P 1'
#
loop_
_entity.id
_entity.type
_entity.pdbx_description
1 polymer ?
#
loop_
_entity_poly.entity_id
_entity_poly.type
_entity_poly.pdbx_seq_one_letter_code
_entity_poly.pdbx_strand_id
1 'polypeptide(L)'
;MVDDNGVGFRYSFSALKDRHTAVEVNYTDPQNGWQTSTELVEDPEAILRYGRNLLKMDAFGCTSRGQAHRAGLWVIKTGLLETQTVDFTLGSQGLRHTPG
;
A
#
# COMPACT_ATOMS: atom_id res chain seq x y z
N MET A 1 1.83 20.76 21.13
CA MET A 1 2.73 21.46 22.06
C MET A 1 4.12 21.09 21.59
N VAL A 2 4.87 22.06 21.04
CA VAL A 2 6.25 21.86 20.57
C VAL A 2 7.16 22.22 21.73
N ASP A 3 8.07 21.32 22.08
CA ASP A 3 9.11 21.51 23.08
C ASP A 3 10.31 22.28 22.51
N ASP A 4 10.90 23.12 23.36
CA ASP A 4 11.91 24.17 23.08
C ASP A 4 13.28 23.64 22.59
N ASN A 5 13.37 22.37 22.18
CA ASN A 5 14.62 21.68 21.78
C ASN A 5 14.69 21.28 20.29
N GLY A 6 13.74 21.73 19.45
CA GLY A 6 13.79 21.50 18.00
C GLY A 6 13.59 20.05 17.55
N VAL A 7 13.22 19.14 18.46
CA VAL A 7 12.88 17.75 18.17
C VAL A 7 11.36 17.60 18.27
N GLY A 8 10.68 17.70 17.12
CA GLY A 8 9.24 17.47 17.04
C GLY A 8 8.94 16.11 16.43
N PHE A 9 8.07 15.34 17.06
CA PHE A 9 7.41 14.19 16.42
C PHE A 9 6.12 14.69 15.77
N ARG A 10 6.03 14.61 14.44
CA ARG A 10 4.82 14.92 13.70
C ARG A 10 4.18 13.62 13.23
N TYR A 11 2.98 13.38 13.73
CA TYR A 11 2.16 12.26 13.31
C TYR A 11 1.24 12.74 12.17
N SER A 12 1.38 12.15 10.99
CA SER A 12 0.45 12.35 9.88
C SER A 12 -0.33 11.06 9.65
N PHE A 13 -1.64 11.19 9.44
CA PHE A 13 -2.50 10.07 9.11
C PHE A 13 -2.91 10.16 7.65
N SER A 14 -2.73 9.07 6.91
CA SER A 14 -3.28 8.89 5.57
C SER A 14 -4.81 8.94 5.63
N ALA A 15 -5.45 9.65 4.70
CA ALA A 15 -6.89 9.81 4.71
C ALA A 15 -7.59 8.46 4.50
N LEU A 16 -8.69 8.22 5.22
CA LEU A 16 -9.48 6.97 5.12
C LEU A 16 -9.89 6.62 3.67
N LYS A 17 -10.10 7.63 2.82
CA LYS A 17 -10.45 7.49 1.40
C LYS A 17 -9.35 6.87 0.54
N ASP A 18 -8.10 6.90 1.00
CA ASP A 18 -6.95 6.33 0.27
C ASP A 18 -6.74 4.86 0.64
N ARG A 19 -7.56 4.31 1.55
CA ARG A 19 -7.48 2.90 1.95
C ARG A 19 -8.22 2.03 0.95
N HIS A 20 -7.49 1.37 0.08
CA HIS A 20 -8.03 0.36 -0.83
C HIS A 20 -8.36 -0.91 -0.04
N THR A 21 -9.58 -1.40 -0.20
CA THR A 21 -10.06 -2.63 0.46
C THR A 21 -10.25 -3.77 -0.55
N ALA A 22 -10.25 -3.43 -1.84
CA ALA A 22 -10.36 -4.32 -2.97
C ALA A 22 -9.36 -3.90 -4.04
N VAL A 23 -8.71 -4.85 -4.70
CA VAL A 23 -7.76 -4.61 -5.78
C VAL A 23 -8.06 -5.58 -6.93
N GLU A 24 -8.31 -5.03 -8.10
CA GLU A 24 -8.32 -5.75 -9.38
C GLU A 24 -6.93 -5.68 -9.98
N VAL A 25 -6.26 -6.84 -10.08
CA VAL A 25 -4.92 -6.96 -10.63
C VAL A 25 -5.00 -7.58 -12.02
N ASN A 26 -4.68 -6.80 -13.05
CA ASN A 26 -4.56 -7.30 -14.41
C ASN A 26 -3.18 -7.94 -14.59
N TYR A 27 -3.14 -9.18 -15.07
CA TYR A 27 -1.92 -9.94 -15.34
C TYR A 27 -2.01 -10.62 -16.71
N THR A 28 -0.86 -10.99 -17.29
CA THR A 28 -0.83 -11.66 -18.61
C THR A 28 -0.91 -13.16 -18.41
N ASP A 29 -1.95 -13.83 -18.89
CA ASP A 29 -2.15 -15.26 -18.62
C ASP A 29 -1.67 -16.14 -19.78
N PRO A 30 -0.56 -16.90 -19.63
CA PRO A 30 -0.08 -17.81 -20.67
C PRO A 30 -1.03 -18.99 -20.91
N GLN A 31 -1.92 -19.33 -19.96
CA GLN A 31 -2.94 -20.37 -20.14
C GLN A 31 -4.15 -19.87 -20.94
N ASN A 32 -4.38 -18.55 -20.95
CA ASN A 32 -5.41 -17.89 -21.74
C ASN A 32 -4.86 -17.28 -23.04
N GLY A 33 -3.82 -17.88 -23.62
CA GLY A 33 -3.23 -17.42 -24.88
C GLY A 33 -2.54 -16.05 -24.79
N TRP A 34 -1.92 -15.73 -23.64
CA TRP A 34 -1.25 -14.45 -23.37
C TRP A 34 -2.20 -13.24 -23.34
N GLN A 35 -3.48 -13.47 -23.13
CA GLN A 35 -4.43 -12.38 -22.92
C GLN A 35 -4.36 -11.83 -21.49
N THR A 36 -4.82 -10.59 -21.32
CA THR A 36 -4.95 -9.98 -20.01
C THR A 36 -6.09 -10.63 -19.25
N SER A 37 -5.77 -11.25 -18.13
CA SER A 37 -6.72 -11.77 -17.14
C SER A 37 -6.72 -10.86 -15.92
N THR A 38 -7.86 -10.74 -15.24
CA THR A 38 -7.99 -9.93 -14.02
C THR A 38 -8.19 -10.85 -12.82
N GLU A 39 -7.35 -10.67 -11.80
CA GLU A 39 -7.53 -11.29 -10.48
C GLU A 39 -8.13 -10.27 -9.52
N LEU A 40 -9.27 -10.60 -8.92
CA LEU A 40 -9.90 -9.79 -7.89
C LEU A 40 -9.43 -10.26 -6.50
N VAL A 41 -8.81 -9.34 -5.74
CA VAL A 41 -8.39 -9.56 -4.36
C VAL A 41 -9.18 -8.61 -3.47
N GLU A 42 -9.90 -9.15 -2.48
CA GLU A 42 -10.73 -8.35 -1.57
C GLU A 42 -10.45 -8.73 -0.11
N ASP A 43 -10.45 -7.73 0.77
CA ASP A 43 -10.39 -7.94 2.22
C ASP A 43 -11.78 -7.69 2.83
N PRO A 44 -12.54 -8.76 3.16
CA PRO A 44 -13.90 -8.62 3.66
C PRO A 44 -13.98 -7.91 5.02
N GLU A 45 -12.98 -8.06 5.89
CA GLU A 45 -12.97 -7.36 7.18
C GLU A 45 -12.75 -5.86 6.98
N ALA A 46 -11.85 -5.48 6.08
CA ALA A 46 -11.61 -4.09 5.72
C ALA A 46 -12.83 -3.46 5.02
N ILE A 47 -13.51 -4.21 4.13
CA ILE A 47 -14.74 -3.76 3.45
C ILE A 47 -15.86 -3.51 4.47
N LEU A 48 -16.06 -4.41 5.44
CA LEU A 48 -17.07 -4.24 6.48
C LEU A 48 -16.80 -3.00 7.35
N ARG A 49 -15.52 -2.66 7.55
CA ARG A 49 -15.11 -1.57 8.44
C ARG A 49 -15.04 -0.20 7.74
N TYR A 50 -14.62 -0.15 6.49
CA TYR A 50 -14.32 1.09 5.76
C TYR A 50 -15.16 1.29 4.50
N GLY A 51 -15.98 0.30 4.12
CA GLY A 51 -16.65 0.26 2.83
C GLY A 51 -15.75 -0.27 1.71
N ARG A 52 -16.34 -0.58 0.56
CA ARG A 52 -15.60 -1.11 -0.60
C ARG A 52 -14.90 0.03 -1.36
N ASN A 53 -13.57 0.03 -1.36
CA ASN A 53 -12.74 0.91 -2.17
C ASN A 53 -11.88 0.08 -3.12
N LEU A 54 -12.18 0.17 -4.42
CA LEU A 54 -11.57 -0.64 -5.46
C LEU A 54 -10.41 0.11 -6.13
N LEU A 55 -9.23 -0.49 -6.11
CA LEU A 55 -8.10 -0.08 -6.94
C LEU A 55 -7.98 -1.01 -8.14
N LYS A 56 -7.70 -0.45 -9.31
CA LYS A 56 -7.30 -1.22 -10.49
C LYS A 56 -5.80 -1.07 -10.68
N MET A 57 -5.07 -2.18 -10.77
CA MET A 57 -3.64 -2.18 -11.01
C MET A 57 -3.27 -3.12 -12.15
N ASP A 58 -2.25 -2.74 -12.91
CA ASP A 58 -1.66 -3.57 -13.95
C ASP A 58 -0.33 -4.15 -13.44
N ALA A 59 -0.28 -5.47 -13.28
CA ALA A 59 0.93 -6.20 -12.91
C ALA A 59 1.75 -6.53 -14.17
N PHE A 60 2.52 -5.55 -14.65
CA PHE A 60 3.41 -5.73 -15.80
C PHE A 60 4.44 -6.85 -15.55
N GLY A 61 4.55 -7.78 -16.50
CA GLY A 61 5.46 -8.93 -16.41
C GLY A 61 4.98 -10.05 -15.49
N CYS A 62 3.80 -9.93 -14.88
CA CYS A 62 3.20 -10.97 -14.07
C CYS A 62 2.50 -11.99 -14.98
N THR A 63 3.02 -13.23 -15.01
CA THR A 63 2.45 -14.34 -15.81
C THR A 63 1.72 -15.39 -14.99
N SER A 64 1.63 -15.18 -13.67
CA SER A 64 1.00 -16.10 -12.74
C SER A 64 -0.09 -15.40 -11.94
N ARG A 65 -1.27 -16.02 -11.89
CA ARG A 65 -2.38 -15.63 -11.00
C ARG A 65 -1.93 -15.48 -9.54
N GLY A 66 -1.08 -16.38 -9.04
CA GLY A 66 -0.60 -16.35 -7.65
C GLY A 66 0.34 -15.18 -7.35
N GLN A 67 1.08 -14.68 -8.34
CA GLN A 67 1.86 -13.46 -8.20
C GLN A 67 0.94 -12.23 -8.18
N ALA A 68 -0.03 -12.17 -9.09
CA ALA A 68 -1.03 -11.10 -9.12
C ALA A 68 -1.81 -11.02 -7.80
N HIS A 69 -2.26 -12.16 -7.27
CA HIS A 69 -2.97 -12.25 -6.00
C HIS A 69 -2.12 -11.74 -4.81
N ARG A 70 -0.84 -12.15 -4.73
CA ARG A 70 0.06 -11.65 -3.66
C ARG A 70 0.33 -10.16 -3.78
N ALA A 71 0.46 -9.64 -4.99
CA ALA A 71 0.64 -8.22 -5.22
C ALA A 71 -0.61 -7.43 -4.79
N GLY A 72 -1.82 -7.89 -5.14
CA GLY A 72 -3.07 -7.31 -4.66
C GLY A 72 -3.19 -7.31 -3.14
N LEU A 73 -2.83 -8.43 -2.49
CA LEU A 73 -2.78 -8.51 -1.02
C LEU A 73 -1.79 -7.52 -0.42
N TRP A 74 -0.60 -7.39 -1.01
CA TRP A 74 0.39 -6.42 -0.55
C TRP A 74 -0.13 -4.99 -0.63
N VAL A 75 -0.85 -4.62 -1.70
CA VAL A 75 -1.45 -3.29 -1.86
C VAL A 75 -2.54 -3.02 -0.81
N ILE A 76 -3.44 -3.97 -0.55
CA ILE A 76 -4.45 -3.81 0.51
C ILE A 76 -3.75 -3.69 1.88
N LYS A 77 -2.76 -4.55 2.15
CA LYS A 77 -2.07 -4.58 3.43
C LYS A 77 -1.26 -3.30 3.67
N THR A 78 -0.57 -2.77 2.66
CA THR A 78 0.16 -1.49 2.75
C THR A 78 -0.80 -0.35 2.98
N GLY A 79 -1.89 -0.25 2.23
CA GLY A 79 -2.92 0.78 2.47
C GLY A 79 -3.56 0.72 3.87
N LEU A 80 -3.62 -0.47 4.50
CA LEU A 80 -4.09 -0.64 5.87
C LEU A 80 -3.00 -0.34 6.92
N LEU A 81 -1.76 -0.76 6.70
CA LEU A 81 -0.65 -0.66 7.66
C LEU A 81 0.09 0.69 7.60
N GLU A 82 0.16 1.34 6.44
CA GLU A 82 0.73 2.69 6.25
C GLU A 82 -0.26 3.78 6.72
N THR A 83 -0.80 3.59 7.92
CA THR A 83 -1.73 4.51 8.56
C THR A 83 -1.04 5.52 9.48
N GLN A 84 0.22 5.29 9.83
CA GLN A 84 0.99 6.15 10.73
C GLN A 84 2.38 6.40 10.16
N THR A 85 2.58 7.58 9.56
CA THR A 85 3.93 8.08 9.26
C THR A 85 4.37 8.96 10.42
N VAL A 86 5.52 8.64 11.02
CA VAL A 86 6.15 9.43 12.07
C VAL A 86 7.30 10.19 11.45
N ASP A 87 7.11 11.49 11.20
CA ASP A 87 8.20 12.38 10.85
C ASP A 87 8.86 12.86 12.14
N PHE A 88 10.16 12.59 12.31
CA PHE A 88 10.94 13.06 13.44
C PHE A 88 12.14 13.85 12.93
N THR A 89 12.42 14.99 13.55
CA THR A 89 13.56 15.85 13.18
C THR A 89 14.75 15.55 14.09
N LEU A 90 15.88 15.12 13.53
CA LEU A 90 17.15 14.92 14.26
C LEU A 90 18.03 16.17 14.14
N GLY A 91 18.74 16.53 15.22
CA GLY A 91 19.82 17.52 15.17
C GLY A 91 21.03 17.04 14.36
N SER A 92 21.97 17.96 14.09
CA SER A 92 23.14 17.80 13.19
C SER A 92 24.14 16.67 13.48
N GLN A 93 23.87 15.80 14.46
CA GLN A 93 24.70 14.64 14.82
C GLN A 93 24.20 13.32 14.19
N GLY A 94 23.08 13.30 13.47
CA GLY A 94 22.47 12.09 12.88
C GLY A 94 22.80 11.81 11.41
N LEU A 95 23.70 12.57 10.77
CA LEU A 95 23.90 12.60 9.32
C LEU A 95 24.72 11.41 8.74
N ARG A 96 24.79 10.26 9.42
CA ARG A 96 25.65 9.14 8.99
C ARG A 96 24.92 8.02 8.25
N HIS A 97 23.60 8.06 8.21
CA HIS A 97 22.80 7.04 7.53
C HIS A 97 21.78 7.71 6.61
N THR A 98 22.18 7.96 5.37
CA THR A 98 21.26 8.28 4.28
C THR A 98 20.36 7.06 4.07
N PRO A 99 19.03 7.18 4.11
CA PRO A 99 18.14 6.09 3.73
C PRO A 99 18.28 5.86 2.22
N GLY A 100 18.56 4.63 1.83
CA GLY A 100 18.63 4.14 0.45
C GLY A 100 18.18 2.69 0.40
#